data_AF-A0A940BKN1-F1
#
_entry.id   AF-A0A940BKN1-F1
#
_cell.length_a   1.000
_cell.length_b   1.000
_cell.length_c   1.000
_cell.angle_alpha   90.00
_cell.angle_beta   90.00
_cell.angle_gamma   90.00
#
_symmetry.space_group_name_H-M   'P 1'
#
loop_
_entity.id
_entity.type
_entity.pdbx_description
1 polymer ?
#
loop_
_entity_poly.entity_id
_entity_poly.type
_entity_poly.pdbx_seq_one_letter_code
_entity_poly.pdbx_strand_id
1 'polypeptide(L)'
;VERLIADGHYVGSHSYGHLVYCSWENRDSLLVTKQEFRDDIFKSFEVLGRFGITPQQAPYMIPPYEWHNATVASWAHEMGLQLVNFSPGTLSCMDYTYPGITGGNPYRDNRWLWDRIMRCERDHTLNGHLLMIHFGTDERRTEKFYDRLPALIKDLKKKGYSFVPLTTLLSQ
;
A
#
# COMPACT_ATOMS: atom_id res chain seq x y z
N VAL A 1 -14.68 2.63 6.85
CA VAL A 1 -14.61 1.24 6.35
C VAL A 1 -15.90 0.86 5.63
N GLU A 2 -17.07 0.99 6.28
CA GLU A 2 -18.39 0.66 5.68
C GLU A 2 -18.61 1.25 4.28
N ARG A 3 -18.32 2.54 4.09
CA ARG A 3 -18.42 3.18 2.76
C ARG A 3 -17.53 2.52 1.72
N LEU A 4 -16.29 2.16 2.07
CA LEU A 4 -15.38 1.49 1.13
C LEU A 4 -15.94 0.15 0.68
N ILE A 5 -16.52 -0.61 1.61
CA ILE A 5 -17.17 -1.88 1.34
C ILE A 5 -18.41 -1.69 0.46
N ALA A 6 -19.26 -0.71 0.79
CA ALA A 6 -20.47 -0.41 0.02
C ALA A 6 -20.16 0.02 -1.43
N ASP A 7 -19.07 0.76 -1.63
CA ASP A 7 -18.58 1.18 -2.94
C ASP A 7 -17.82 0.06 -3.68
N GLY A 8 -17.72 -1.14 -3.09
CA GLY A 8 -17.11 -2.33 -3.71
C GLY A 8 -15.58 -2.34 -3.70
N HIS A 9 -14.94 -1.54 -2.86
CA HIS A 9 -13.48 -1.51 -2.74
C HIS A 9 -12.95 -2.71 -1.95
N TYR A 10 -11.76 -3.17 -2.33
CA TYR A 10 -11.02 -4.15 -1.56
C TYR A 10 -10.50 -3.53 -0.26
N VAL A 11 -10.82 -4.13 0.88
CA VAL A 11 -10.34 -3.70 2.20
C VAL A 11 -9.63 -4.89 2.85
N GLY A 12 -8.32 -4.76 3.05
CA GLY A 12 -7.48 -5.79 3.64
C GLY A 12 -6.63 -5.24 4.79
N SER A 13 -5.83 -6.12 5.38
CA SER A 13 -4.92 -5.76 6.48
C SER A 13 -3.68 -5.03 5.97
N HIS A 14 -3.17 -4.10 6.79
CA HIS A 14 -1.84 -3.51 6.68
C HIS A 14 -1.13 -3.59 8.04
N SER A 15 -1.33 -4.71 8.76
CA SER A 15 -0.98 -4.86 10.18
C SER A 15 -1.82 -4.00 11.14
N TYR A 16 -1.80 -4.34 12.43
CA TYR A 16 -2.49 -3.56 13.46
C TYR A 16 -1.57 -2.45 14.02
N GLY A 17 -0.38 -2.82 14.44
CA GLY A 17 0.60 -1.95 15.09
C GLY A 17 1.58 -1.28 14.12
N HIS A 18 1.46 -1.53 12.82
CA HIS A 18 2.36 -1.01 11.79
C HIS A 18 3.84 -1.32 12.10
N LEU A 19 4.11 -2.59 12.44
CA LEU A 19 5.41 -3.06 12.90
C LEU A 19 6.42 -3.11 11.75
N VAL A 20 7.67 -2.69 12.00
CA VAL A 20 8.79 -2.96 11.10
C VAL A 20 9.23 -4.41 11.31
N TYR A 21 9.09 -5.27 10.30
CA TYR A 21 9.36 -6.71 10.48
C TYR A 21 10.84 -7.09 10.34
N CYS A 22 11.58 -6.35 9.51
CA CYS A 22 12.97 -6.66 9.15
C CYS A 22 13.85 -5.42 9.31
N SER A 23 15.12 -5.60 9.64
CA SER A 23 16.10 -4.49 9.74
C SER A 23 16.26 -3.78 8.39
N TRP A 24 16.52 -2.47 8.47
CA TRP A 24 16.83 -1.63 7.31
C TRP A 24 18.27 -1.84 6.83
N GLU A 25 19.17 -2.19 7.73
CA GLU A 25 20.59 -2.46 7.49
C GLU A 25 20.80 -3.85 6.89
N ASN A 26 20.08 -4.85 7.40
CA ASN A 26 20.10 -6.21 6.90
C ASN A 26 18.69 -6.79 6.84
N ARG A 27 18.13 -6.86 5.64
CA ARG A 27 16.75 -7.32 5.39
C ARG A 27 16.48 -8.76 5.84
N ASP A 28 17.49 -9.61 5.93
CA ASP A 28 17.34 -10.98 6.42
C ASP A 28 17.26 -11.06 7.95
N SER A 29 17.59 -9.97 8.65
CA SER A 29 17.47 -9.88 10.11
C SER A 29 16.05 -9.47 10.50
N LEU A 30 15.38 -10.31 11.29
CA LEU A 30 14.04 -10.06 11.81
C LEU A 30 14.11 -9.16 13.06
N LEU A 31 13.18 -8.21 13.14
CA LEU A 31 12.98 -7.34 14.31
C LEU A 31 11.80 -7.80 15.18
N VAL A 32 11.02 -8.75 14.68
CA VAL A 32 9.88 -9.35 15.37
C VAL A 32 9.99 -10.87 15.36
N THR A 33 9.45 -11.49 16.38
CA THR A 33 9.21 -12.93 16.41
C THR A 33 8.00 -13.30 15.55
N LYS A 34 7.91 -14.59 15.19
CA LYS A 34 6.74 -15.13 14.50
C LYS A 34 5.44 -14.92 15.29
N GLN A 35 5.51 -15.03 16.61
CA GLN A 35 4.35 -14.86 17.49
C GLN A 35 3.85 -13.41 17.47
N GLU A 36 4.76 -12.43 17.61
CA GLU A 36 4.41 -11.00 17.53
C GLU A 36 3.79 -10.64 16.18
N PHE A 37 4.36 -11.14 15.08
CA PHE A 37 3.76 -10.98 13.74
C PHE A 37 2.34 -11.55 13.69
N ARG A 38 2.14 -12.79 14.16
CA ARG A 38 0.82 -13.45 14.12
C ARG A 38 -0.21 -12.71 14.97
N ASP A 39 0.16 -12.32 16.19
CA ASP A 39 -0.74 -11.63 17.11
C ASP A 39 -1.16 -10.26 16.56
N ASP A 40 -0.23 -9.55 15.93
CA ASP A 40 -0.50 -8.28 15.26
C ASP A 40 -1.49 -8.44 14.09
N ILE A 41 -1.30 -9.45 13.24
CA ILE A 41 -2.21 -9.73 12.13
C ILE A 41 -3.57 -10.22 12.63
N PHE A 42 -3.62 -11.06 13.66
CA PHE A 42 -4.89 -11.49 14.27
C PHE A 42 -5.67 -10.31 14.82
N LYS A 43 -5.00 -9.39 15.51
CA LYS A 43 -5.64 -8.18 16.03
C LYS A 43 -6.17 -7.27 14.92
N SER A 44 -5.47 -7.18 13.79
CA SER A 44 -5.96 -6.47 12.60
C SER A 44 -7.27 -7.09 12.09
N PHE A 45 -7.32 -8.42 11.95
CA PHE A 45 -8.52 -9.12 11.50
C PHE A 45 -9.65 -9.15 12.54
N GLU A 46 -9.36 -9.04 13.84
CA GLU A 46 -10.38 -8.82 14.86
C GLU A 46 -11.12 -7.49 14.65
N VAL A 47 -10.39 -6.43 14.30
CA VAL A 47 -10.97 -5.12 13.98
C VAL A 47 -11.75 -5.17 12.65
N LEU A 48 -11.15 -5.76 11.61
CA LEU A 48 -11.79 -5.91 10.30
C LEU A 48 -13.03 -6.80 10.34
N GLY A 49 -13.04 -7.81 11.21
CA GLY A 49 -14.14 -8.74 11.41
C GLY A 49 -15.45 -8.06 11.85
N ARG A 50 -15.36 -6.90 12.52
CA ARG A 50 -16.54 -6.07 12.86
C ARG A 50 -17.28 -5.54 11.64
N PHE A 51 -16.61 -5.51 10.49
CA PHE A 51 -17.18 -5.13 9.19
C PHE A 51 -17.43 -6.34 8.28
N GLY A 52 -17.34 -7.57 8.82
CA GLY A 52 -17.56 -8.80 8.06
C GLY A 52 -16.43 -9.14 7.10
N ILE A 53 -15.20 -8.69 7.37
CA ILE A 53 -14.00 -9.01 6.58
C ILE A 53 -13.18 -10.09 7.30
N THR A 54 -12.99 -11.23 6.66
CA THR A 54 -12.14 -12.33 7.13
C THR A 54 -10.86 -12.45 6.29
N PRO A 55 -9.83 -13.18 6.77
CA PRO A 55 -8.65 -13.50 5.96
C PRO A 55 -8.98 -14.17 4.62
N GLN A 56 -10.04 -14.98 4.55
CA GLN A 56 -10.46 -15.65 3.31
C GLN A 56 -11.10 -14.69 2.31
N GLN A 57 -11.80 -13.65 2.78
CA GLN A 57 -12.38 -12.62 1.93
C GLN A 57 -11.34 -11.58 1.50
N ALA A 58 -10.35 -11.31 2.35
CA ALA A 58 -9.29 -10.35 2.11
C ALA A 58 -7.88 -10.96 2.33
N PRO A 59 -7.43 -11.87 1.44
CA PRO A 59 -6.15 -12.57 1.63
C PRO A 59 -4.91 -11.74 1.30
N TYR A 60 -5.05 -10.65 0.54
CA TYR A 60 -3.96 -9.79 0.13
C TYR A 60 -3.70 -8.70 1.17
N MET A 61 -2.45 -8.56 1.59
CA MET A 61 -2.02 -7.52 2.50
C MET A 61 -0.73 -6.86 2.00
N ILE A 62 -0.62 -5.55 2.21
CA ILE A 62 0.65 -4.84 2.05
C ILE A 62 1.36 -4.89 3.41
N PRO A 63 2.63 -5.30 3.51
CA PRO A 63 3.36 -5.22 4.77
C PRO A 63 3.66 -3.74 5.11
N PRO A 64 3.63 -3.31 6.38
CA PRO A 64 4.09 -1.99 6.80
C PRO A 64 5.44 -1.61 6.20
N TYR A 65 5.57 -0.35 5.82
CA TYR A 65 6.78 0.20 5.16
C TYR A 65 7.16 -0.52 3.85
N GLU A 66 6.27 -1.38 3.35
CA GLU A 66 6.47 -2.22 2.18
C GLU A 66 7.72 -3.09 2.27
N TRP A 67 8.14 -3.36 3.51
CA TRP A 67 9.40 -3.99 3.86
C TRP A 67 9.17 -5.33 4.55
N HIS A 68 9.66 -6.40 3.93
CA HIS A 68 9.51 -7.77 4.41
C HIS A 68 10.60 -8.65 3.80
N ASN A 69 10.84 -9.84 4.34
CA ASN A 69 11.71 -10.84 3.73
C ASN A 69 10.95 -12.16 3.47
N ALA A 70 11.65 -13.17 2.95
CA ALA A 70 11.05 -14.46 2.63
C ALA A 70 10.44 -15.16 3.85
N THR A 71 11.01 -14.97 5.04
CA THR A 71 10.48 -15.54 6.29
C THR A 71 9.13 -14.92 6.67
N VAL A 72 9.01 -13.60 6.60
CA VAL A 72 7.73 -12.89 6.85
C VAL A 72 6.68 -13.29 5.81
N ALA A 73 7.08 -13.39 4.53
CA ALA A 73 6.18 -13.86 3.48
C ALA A 73 5.67 -15.29 3.74
N SER A 74 6.55 -16.18 4.21
CA SER A 74 6.18 -17.55 4.60
C SER A 74 5.19 -17.55 5.78
N TRP A 75 5.41 -16.72 6.80
CA TRP A 75 4.49 -16.62 7.93
C TRP A 75 3.11 -16.10 7.52
N ALA A 76 3.04 -15.11 6.63
CA ALA A 76 1.78 -14.64 6.06
C ALA A 76 1.07 -15.76 5.30
N HIS A 77 1.81 -16.51 4.47
CA HIS A 77 1.27 -17.64 3.71
C HIS A 77 0.70 -18.74 4.61
N GLU A 78 1.35 -19.07 5.72
CA GLU A 78 0.83 -20.02 6.72
C GLU A 78 -0.50 -19.57 7.35
N MET A 79 -0.78 -18.26 7.34
CA MET A 79 -2.05 -17.68 7.81
C MET A 79 -3.10 -17.56 6.70
N GLY A 80 -2.82 -18.06 5.49
CA GLY A 80 -3.69 -17.93 4.32
C GLY A 80 -3.66 -16.54 3.69
N LEU A 81 -2.60 -15.76 3.96
CA LEU A 81 -2.42 -14.40 3.44
C LEU A 81 -1.30 -14.37 2.39
N GLN A 82 -1.44 -13.47 1.43
CA GLN A 82 -0.43 -13.17 0.42
C GLN A 82 0.05 -11.74 0.59
N LEU A 83 1.36 -11.57 0.79
CA LEU A 83 1.97 -10.24 0.76
C LEU A 83 1.97 -9.71 -0.68
N VAL A 84 1.54 -8.47 -0.84
CA VAL A 84 1.57 -7.73 -2.10
C VAL A 84 2.30 -6.41 -1.89
N ASN A 85 2.89 -5.87 -2.95
CA ASN A 85 3.62 -4.60 -2.89
C ASN A 85 3.28 -3.74 -4.11
N PHE A 86 3.53 -2.44 -4.01
CA PHE A 86 3.35 -1.52 -5.13
C PHE A 86 4.40 -1.76 -6.22
N SER A 87 4.09 -1.31 -7.43
CA SER A 87 5.02 -1.42 -8.56
C SER A 87 6.08 -0.32 -8.49
N PRO A 88 7.36 -0.62 -8.73
CA PRO A 88 8.42 0.37 -8.68
C PRO A 88 8.29 1.43 -9.79
N GLY A 89 9.04 2.53 -9.66
CA GLY A 89 9.23 3.53 -10.72
C GLY A 89 8.36 4.78 -10.61
N THR A 90 7.06 4.63 -10.31
CA THR A 90 6.10 5.74 -10.20
C THR A 90 6.40 6.64 -9.01
N LEU A 91 6.92 6.04 -7.92
CA LEU A 91 7.19 6.70 -6.63
C LEU A 91 5.96 7.41 -6.06
N SER A 92 4.75 6.93 -6.39
CA SER A 92 3.49 7.50 -5.88
C SER A 92 3.42 7.43 -4.35
N CYS A 93 4.07 6.42 -3.76
CA CYS A 93 4.16 6.23 -2.31
C CYS A 93 4.89 7.35 -1.58
N MET A 94 5.64 8.23 -2.26
CA MET A 94 6.34 9.36 -1.62
C MET A 94 5.40 10.47 -1.14
N ASP A 95 4.09 10.31 -1.31
CA ASP A 95 3.07 11.22 -0.83
C ASP A 95 2.97 11.29 0.70
N TYR A 96 3.59 10.36 1.44
CA TYR A 96 3.73 10.46 2.89
C TYR A 96 4.62 11.62 3.36
N THR A 97 5.53 12.09 2.49
CA THR A 97 6.50 13.12 2.86
C THR A 97 5.81 14.47 3.11
N TYR A 98 6.37 15.30 3.98
CA TYR A 98 5.81 16.61 4.36
C TYR A 98 6.88 17.71 4.41
N PRO A 99 6.51 19.00 4.30
CA PRO A 99 7.45 20.11 4.41
C PRO A 99 8.21 20.08 5.75
N GLY A 100 9.54 20.14 5.70
CA GLY A 100 10.39 20.11 6.89
C GLY A 100 10.65 18.71 7.45
N ILE A 101 10.30 17.63 6.73
CA ILE A 101 10.72 16.27 7.09
C ILE A 101 12.25 16.17 7.13
N THR A 102 12.77 15.52 8.18
CA THR A 102 14.21 15.23 8.39
C THR A 102 14.42 13.75 8.62
N GLY A 103 15.56 13.20 8.22
CA GLY A 103 15.92 11.80 8.51
C GLY A 103 15.22 10.76 7.64
N GLY A 104 14.80 11.14 6.42
CA GLY A 104 14.15 10.24 5.47
C GLY A 104 14.10 10.83 4.05
N ASN A 105 13.14 10.38 3.24
CA ASN A 105 12.95 10.91 1.89
C ASN A 105 12.58 12.40 1.95
N PRO A 106 13.14 13.23 1.04
CA PRO A 106 12.83 14.65 0.99
C PRO A 106 11.37 14.87 0.58
N TYR A 107 10.81 16.00 1.01
CA TYR A 107 9.45 16.39 0.66
C TYR A 107 9.20 16.38 -0.86
N ARG A 108 8.12 15.71 -1.27
CA ARG A 108 7.62 15.65 -2.65
C ARG A 108 6.21 16.22 -2.73
N ASP A 109 6.09 17.39 -3.35
CA ASP A 109 4.80 18.03 -3.61
C ASP A 109 3.94 17.26 -4.64
N ASN A 110 2.68 17.65 -4.80
CA ASN A 110 1.75 16.98 -5.71
C ASN A 110 2.17 17.11 -7.18
N ARG A 111 2.86 18.19 -7.56
CA ARG A 111 3.37 18.36 -8.92
C ARG A 111 4.45 17.35 -9.22
N TRP A 112 5.42 17.18 -8.31
CA TRP A 112 6.49 16.21 -8.44
C TRP A 112 5.93 14.79 -8.53
N LEU A 113 4.99 14.43 -7.65
CA LEU A 113 4.35 13.10 -7.67
C LEU A 113 3.64 12.85 -9.00
N TRP A 114 2.86 13.82 -9.48
CA TRP A 114 2.19 13.75 -10.78
C TRP A 114 3.17 13.56 -11.93
N ASP A 115 4.21 14.40 -11.99
CA ASP A 115 5.23 14.36 -13.04
C ASP A 115 6.00 13.04 -13.03
N ARG A 116 6.26 12.45 -11.86
CA ARG A 116 6.89 11.14 -11.71
C ARG A 116 6.01 10.00 -12.19
N ILE A 117 4.73 9.97 -11.83
CA ILE A 117 3.78 8.97 -12.31
C ILE A 117 3.68 9.05 -13.84
N MET A 118 3.49 10.26 -14.39
CA MET A 118 3.36 10.46 -15.83
C MET A 118 4.65 10.20 -16.59
N ARG A 119 5.81 10.40 -15.97
CA ARG A 119 7.09 10.00 -16.57
C ARG A 119 7.22 8.49 -16.64
N CYS A 120 6.93 7.77 -15.55
CA CYS A 120 6.93 6.32 -15.53
C CYS A 120 5.96 5.75 -16.58
N GLU A 121 4.77 6.35 -16.71
CA GLU A 121 3.78 6.00 -17.73
C GLU A 121 4.33 6.14 -19.16
N ARG A 122 5.03 7.24 -19.47
CA ARG A 122 5.64 7.43 -20.79
C ARG A 122 6.79 6.47 -21.07
N ASP A 123 7.62 6.22 -20.06
CA ASP A 123 8.85 5.45 -20.22
C ASP A 123 8.57 3.93 -20.25
N HIS A 124 7.54 3.45 -19.53
CA HIS A 124 7.31 2.03 -19.26
C HIS A 124 5.85 1.55 -19.36
N THR A 125 4.89 2.43 -19.68
CA THR A 125 3.44 2.20 -19.47
C THR A 125 3.08 1.99 -17.99
N LEU A 126 1.79 2.02 -17.67
CA LEU A 126 1.26 1.62 -16.35
C LEU A 126 0.46 0.31 -16.38
N ASN A 127 0.59 -0.49 -17.44
CA ASN A 127 -0.13 -1.76 -17.51
C ASN A 127 0.34 -2.70 -16.39
N GLY A 128 -0.58 -3.22 -15.60
CA GLY A 128 -0.30 -4.05 -14.42
C GLY A 128 0.35 -3.31 -13.24
N HIS A 129 0.40 -1.97 -13.25
CA HIS A 129 0.97 -1.23 -12.13
C HIS A 129 0.03 -1.13 -10.93
N LEU A 130 0.60 -1.37 -9.75
CA LEU A 130 0.00 -1.06 -8.45
C LEU A 130 0.54 0.28 -7.96
N LEU A 131 -0.31 1.30 -7.90
CA LEU A 131 0.01 2.60 -7.31
C LEU A 131 -0.33 2.58 -5.81
N MET A 132 0.57 3.11 -4.99
CA MET A 132 0.32 3.31 -3.55
C MET A 132 0.24 4.80 -3.21
N ILE A 133 -0.78 5.16 -2.44
CA ILE A 133 -1.13 6.52 -2.02
C ILE A 133 -1.69 6.40 -0.59
N HIS A 134 -1.33 7.32 0.30
CA HIS A 134 -1.68 7.27 1.71
C HIS A 134 -2.86 8.19 2.04
N PHE A 135 -3.94 7.64 2.61
CA PHE A 135 -5.03 8.47 3.15
C PHE A 135 -4.64 9.22 4.43
N GLY A 136 -3.77 8.62 5.26
CA GLY A 136 -3.31 9.19 6.53
C GLY A 136 -1.90 9.76 6.43
N THR A 137 -1.73 10.89 5.74
CA THR A 137 -0.44 11.60 5.70
C THR A 137 -0.36 12.63 6.82
N ASP A 138 0.87 12.95 7.25
CA ASP A 138 1.15 13.95 8.29
C ASP A 138 0.40 15.26 8.05
N GLU A 139 -0.17 15.86 9.10
CA GLU A 139 -0.96 17.09 9.03
C GLU A 139 -0.19 18.27 8.41
N ARG A 140 1.14 18.28 8.54
CA ARG A 140 2.01 19.30 7.93
C ARG A 140 2.02 19.23 6.40
N ARG A 141 1.70 18.09 5.80
CA ARG A 141 1.42 18.00 4.37
C ARG A 141 0.01 18.53 4.12
N THR A 142 -0.10 19.78 3.70
CA THR A 142 -1.39 20.40 3.39
C THR A 142 -1.94 19.98 2.01
N GLU A 143 -1.06 19.71 1.06
CA GLU A 143 -1.44 19.24 -0.29
C GLU A 143 -1.51 17.70 -0.35
N LYS A 144 -2.67 17.16 -0.03
CA LYS A 144 -2.87 15.71 0.00
C LYS A 144 -2.95 15.17 -1.42
N PHE A 145 -2.13 14.17 -1.76
CA PHE A 145 -2.11 13.66 -3.13
C PHE A 145 -3.41 12.92 -3.48
N TYR A 146 -4.10 12.34 -2.50
CA TYR A 146 -5.41 11.71 -2.72
C TYR A 146 -6.47 12.68 -3.26
N ASP A 147 -6.37 14.00 -3.01
CA ASP A 147 -7.28 15.00 -3.60
C ASP A 147 -7.08 15.14 -5.12
N ARG A 148 -5.96 14.63 -5.65
CA ARG A 148 -5.63 14.63 -7.09
C ARG A 148 -6.07 13.35 -7.79
N LEU A 149 -6.52 12.33 -7.06
CA LEU A 149 -6.98 11.06 -7.63
C LEU A 149 -8.07 11.23 -8.71
N PRO A 150 -9.10 12.07 -8.56
CA PRO A 150 -10.11 12.24 -9.60
C PRO A 150 -9.52 12.70 -10.94
N ALA A 151 -8.57 13.63 -10.90
CA ALA A 151 -7.88 14.12 -12.09
C ALA A 151 -6.95 13.04 -12.67
N LEU A 152 -6.18 12.36 -11.82
CA LEU A 152 -5.26 11.30 -12.25
C LEU A 152 -6.00 10.16 -12.94
N ILE A 153 -7.09 9.67 -12.33
CA ILE A 153 -7.94 8.62 -12.88
C ILE A 153 -8.54 9.05 -14.22
N LYS A 154 -9.04 10.28 -14.31
CA LYS A 154 -9.61 10.83 -15.55
C LYS A 154 -8.58 10.86 -16.68
N ASP A 155 -7.37 11.32 -16.41
CA ASP A 155 -6.34 11.45 -17.43
C ASP A 155 -5.76 10.09 -17.86
N LEU A 156 -5.60 9.14 -16.93
CA LEU A 156 -5.21 7.77 -17.27
C LEU A 156 -6.32 7.06 -18.07
N LYS A 157 -7.60 7.25 -17.74
CA LYS A 157 -8.71 6.71 -18.55
C LYS A 157 -8.72 7.26 -19.99
N LYS A 158 -8.45 8.56 -20.17
CA LYS A 158 -8.32 9.15 -21.53
C LYS A 158 -7.16 8.55 -22.33
N LYS A 159 -6.13 8.06 -21.65
CA LYS A 159 -4.99 7.35 -22.24
C LYS A 159 -5.26 5.87 -22.51
N GLY A 160 -6.47 5.38 -22.19
CA GLY A 160 -6.87 3.98 -22.44
C GLY A 160 -6.64 3.03 -21.26
N TYR A 161 -6.23 3.53 -20.10
CA TYR A 161 -6.08 2.68 -18.91
C TYR A 161 -7.42 2.36 -18.26
N SER A 162 -7.54 1.13 -17.77
CA SER A 162 -8.63 0.68 -16.91
C SER A 162 -8.11 0.47 -15.49
N PHE A 163 -8.90 0.87 -14.51
CA PHE A 163 -8.62 0.58 -13.10
C PHE A 163 -9.44 -0.64 -12.70
N VAL A 164 -8.76 -1.68 -12.23
CA VAL A 164 -9.38 -2.93 -11.81
C VAL A 164 -9.14 -3.17 -10.32
N PRO A 165 -10.03 -3.91 -9.63
CA PRO A 165 -9.77 -4.36 -8.28
C PRO A 165 -8.47 -5.16 -8.18
N LEU A 166 -7.81 -5.09 -7.01
CA LEU A 166 -6.59 -5.86 -6.73
C LEU A 166 -6.79 -7.36 -6.99
N THR A 167 -7.95 -7.90 -6.58
CA THR A 167 -8.33 -9.30 -6.80
C THR A 167 -8.36 -9.67 -8.27
N THR A 168 -8.83 -8.79 -9.15
CA THR A 168 -8.85 -9.00 -10.60
C THR A 168 -7.46 -8.91 -11.22
N LEU A 169 -6.57 -8.07 -10.69
CA LEU A 169 -5.20 -7.98 -11.18
C LEU A 169 -4.40 -9.24 -10.83
N LEU A 170 -4.54 -9.74 -9.59
CA LEU A 170 -3.74 -10.85 -9.07
C LEU A 170 -4.33 -12.24 -9.34
N SER A 171 -5.54 -12.32 -9.89
CA SER A 171 -6.15 -13.57 -10.35
C SER A 171 -5.80 -13.91 -11.81
N GLN A 172 -5.01 -13.08 -12.49
CA GLN A 172 -4.52 -13.29 -13.86
C GLN A 172 -3.24 -14.13 -13.84
#